data_AF-A0A0V0HI09-F1
#
_entry.id   AF-A0A0V0HI09-F1
#
_cell.length_a   1.000
_cell.length_b   1.000
_cell.length_c   1.000
_cell.angle_alpha   90.00
_cell.angle_beta   90.00
_cell.angle_gamma   90.00
#
_symmetry.space_group_name_H-M   'P 1'
#
loop_
_entity.id
_entity.type
_entity.pdbx_description
1 polymer ?
#
loop_
_entity_poly.entity_id
_entity_poly.type
_entity_poly.pdbx_seq_one_letter_code
_entity_poly.pdbx_strand_id
1 'polypeptide(L)'
;MSGYLYLRTRWEALPGEPLPIDDDTEVDDWLPKFLVLQGSGIFLYSSSIDLSPQDSTLLSDVVEVGAMPCLTRDNGDIRYCFFISTRHGLRYECSSASKIQVDSWLASLQNHSVLQSNCTTPDELTKT
;
A
#
# COMPACT_ATOMS: atom_id res chain seq x y z
N MET A 1 2.61 12.58 3.61
CA MET A 1 2.50 12.59 2.13
C MET A 1 1.05 12.32 1.76
N SER A 2 0.51 12.96 0.73
CA SER A 2 -0.87 12.71 0.29
C SER A 2 -1.02 12.93 -1.21
N GLY A 3 -2.01 12.29 -1.82
CA GLY A 3 -2.30 12.48 -3.23
C GLY A 3 -3.29 11.47 -3.79
N TYR A 4 -3.80 11.77 -4.98
CA TYR A 4 -4.63 10.83 -5.72
C TYR A 4 -3.79 9.74 -6.35
N LEU A 5 -4.24 8.50 -6.18
CA LEU A 5 -3.75 7.30 -6.85
C LEU A 5 -4.96 6.52 -7.36
N TYR A 6 -4.76 5.72 -8.41
CA TYR A 6 -5.71 4.68 -8.72
C TYR A 6 -5.38 3.49 -7.81
N LEU A 7 -6.39 2.96 -7.14
CA LEU A 7 -6.22 1.90 -6.16
C LEU A 7 -7.23 0.79 -6.42
N ARG A 8 -6.77 -0.45 -6.24
CA ARG A 8 -7.62 -1.63 -6.11
C ARG A 8 -7.13 -2.47 -4.93
N THR A 9 -8.05 -3.20 -4.32
CA THR A 9 -7.75 -4.08 -3.19
C THR A 9 -7.77 -5.53 -3.63
N ARG A 10 -6.78 -6.29 -3.21
CA ARG A 10 -6.68 -7.73 -3.42
C ARG A 10 -6.47 -8.42 -2.08
N TRP A 11 -6.80 -9.71 -2.03
CA TRP A 11 -6.50 -10.56 -0.89
C TRP A 11 -5.42 -11.55 -1.30
N GLU A 12 -4.30 -11.53 -0.59
CA GLU A 12 -3.28 -12.57 -0.65
C GLU A 12 -3.61 -13.66 0.35
N ALA A 13 -3.53 -14.92 -0.08
CA ALA A 13 -3.65 -16.06 0.82
C ALA A 13 -2.53 -16.02 1.86
N LEU A 14 -2.91 -16.11 3.13
CA LEU A 14 -1.94 -16.21 4.21
C LEU A 14 -1.26 -17.59 4.20
N PRO A 15 -0.08 -17.73 4.84
CA PRO A 15 0.59 -19.04 4.93
C PRO A 15 -0.33 -20.12 5.51
N GLY A 16 -0.65 -21.12 4.70
CA GLY A 16 -1.54 -22.23 5.06
C GLY A 16 -2.98 -22.12 4.54
N GLU A 17 -3.35 -21.00 3.93
CA GLU A 17 -4.63 -20.83 3.25
C GLU A 17 -4.56 -21.33 1.80
N PRO A 18 -5.65 -21.88 1.24
CA PRO A 18 -5.73 -22.17 -0.18
C PRO A 18 -5.60 -20.87 -1.00
N LEU A 19 -4.96 -20.96 -2.18
CA LEU A 19 -4.85 -19.82 -3.08
C LEU A 19 -6.25 -19.27 -3.41
N PRO A 20 -6.41 -17.94 -3.51
CA PRO A 20 -7.68 -17.35 -3.94
C PRO A 20 -8.07 -17.91 -5.32
N ILE A 21 -9.36 -18.14 -5.54
CA ILE A 21 -9.87 -18.57 -6.84
C ILE A 21 -9.60 -17.45 -7.86
N ASP A 22 -8.94 -17.79 -8.96
CA ASP A 22 -8.48 -16.88 -10.02
C ASP A 22 -9.62 -16.38 -10.93
N ASP A 23 -10.61 -15.68 -10.36
CA ASP A 23 -11.81 -15.22 -11.10
C ASP A 23 -11.94 -13.68 -11.17
N ASP A 24 -10.98 -12.92 -10.61
CA ASP A 24 -11.05 -11.44 -10.47
C ASP A 24 -9.92 -10.67 -11.20
N THR A 25 -9.14 -11.32 -12.06
CA THR A 25 -8.02 -10.67 -12.78
C THR A 25 -8.45 -9.87 -14.01
N GLU A 26 -9.63 -10.15 -14.56
CA GLU A 26 -10.12 -9.57 -15.82
C GLU A 26 -10.99 -8.32 -15.64
N VAL A 27 -11.29 -7.92 -14.40
CA VAL A 27 -12.08 -6.70 -14.13
C VAL A 27 -11.16 -5.50 -13.92
N ASP A 28 -11.28 -4.46 -14.77
CA ASP A 28 -10.65 -3.15 -14.54
C ASP A 28 -11.37 -2.42 -13.39
N ASP A 29 -11.02 -2.79 -12.16
CA ASP A 29 -11.60 -2.28 -10.92
C ASP A 29 -10.73 -1.20 -10.25
N TRP A 30 -9.83 -0.58 -11.01
CA TRP A 30 -8.99 0.51 -10.52
C TRP A 30 -9.83 1.77 -10.26
N LEU A 31 -9.94 2.17 -8.99
CA LEU A 31 -10.71 3.35 -8.59
C LEU A 31 -9.80 4.51 -8.17
N PRO A 32 -10.07 5.75 -8.59
CA PRO A 32 -9.35 6.89 -8.06
C PRO A 32 -9.68 7.06 -6.57
N LYS A 33 -8.64 7.16 -5.74
CA LYS A 33 -8.74 7.36 -4.29
C LYS A 33 -7.73 8.38 -3.83
N PHE A 34 -8.08 9.12 -2.77
CA PHE A 34 -7.15 10.06 -2.14
C PHE A 34 -6.48 9.36 -0.96
N LEU A 35 -5.18 9.09 -1.09
CA LEU A 35 -4.39 8.42 -0.06
C LEU A 35 -3.62 9.44 0.75
N VAL A 36 -3.56 9.21 2.05
CA VAL A 36 -2.81 10.04 3.00
C VAL A 36 -1.93 9.13 3.85
N LEU A 37 -0.61 9.30 3.75
CA LEU A 37 0.36 8.77 4.70
C LEU A 37 0.66 9.85 5.74
N GLN A 38 0.22 9.62 6.98
CA GLN A 38 0.38 10.57 8.09
C GLN A 38 0.65 9.83 9.40
N GLY A 39 1.68 10.26 10.13
CA GLY A 39 2.07 9.64 11.39
C GLY A 39 2.43 8.16 11.19
N SER A 40 1.74 7.28 11.92
CA SER A 40 1.89 5.82 11.85
C SER A 40 0.82 5.13 11.00
N GLY A 41 0.05 5.86 10.19
CA GLY A 41 -1.09 5.32 9.45
C GLY A 41 -1.14 5.73 7.98
N ILE A 42 -1.76 4.86 7.19
CA ILE A 42 -2.21 5.10 5.83
C ILE A 42 -3.73 5.24 5.89
N PHE A 43 -4.26 6.34 5.38
CA PHE A 43 -5.69 6.66 5.40
C PHE A 43 -6.20 6.76 3.97
N LEU A 44 -7.28 6.06 3.69
CA LEU A 44 -7.91 6.00 2.38
C LEU A 44 -9.20 6.80 2.37
N TYR A 45 -9.29 7.77 1.48
CA TYR A 45 -10.50 8.59 1.27
C TYR A 45 -11.03 8.36 -0.15
N SER A 46 -12.34 8.51 -0.35
CA SER A 46 -12.89 8.53 -1.71
C SER A 46 -12.53 9.83 -2.42
N SER A 47 -12.49 10.94 -1.68
CA SER A 47 -12.15 12.26 -2.17
C SER A 47 -11.34 13.05 -1.14
N SER A 48 -10.57 14.03 -1.60
CA SER A 48 -9.75 14.91 -0.74
C SER A 48 -10.57 15.88 0.12
N ILE A 49 -11.88 15.95 -0.08
CA ILE A 49 -12.79 16.78 0.72
C ILE A 49 -13.57 15.97 1.77
N ASP A 50 -13.37 14.65 1.80
CA ASP A 50 -14.05 13.78 2.76
C ASP A 50 -13.55 14.08 4.18
N LEU A 51 -14.47 14.23 5.13
CA LEU A 51 -14.14 14.55 6.53
C LEU A 51 -13.59 13.34 7.30
N SER A 52 -13.85 12.14 6.80
CA SER A 52 -13.44 10.88 7.43
C SER A 52 -12.92 9.90 6.38
N PRO A 53 -11.88 9.12 6.70
CA PRO A 53 -11.41 8.08 5.80
C PRO A 53 -12.47 6.99 5.65
N GLN A 54 -12.49 6.34 4.49
CA GLN A 54 -13.22 5.11 4.26
C GLN A 54 -12.57 3.93 4.96
N ASP A 55 -11.23 3.93 4.98
CA ASP A 55 -10.43 2.86 5.57
C ASP A 55 -9.10 3.41 6.08
N SER A 56 -8.49 2.71 7.02
CA SER A 56 -7.19 3.05 7.58
C SER A 56 -6.37 1.80 7.88
N THR A 57 -5.11 1.82 7.48
CA THR A 57 -4.13 0.77 7.78
C THR A 57 -3.00 1.34 8.63
N LEU A 58 -2.66 0.68 9.73
CA LEU A 58 -1.49 1.04 10.51
C LEU A 58 -0.22 0.59 9.78
N LEU A 59 0.82 1.41 9.81
CA LEU A 59 2.12 1.06 9.24
C LEU A 59 2.75 -0.16 9.93
N SER A 60 2.40 -0.43 11.20
CA SER A 60 2.82 -1.65 11.89
C SER A 60 2.24 -2.91 11.26
N ASP A 61 1.09 -2.81 10.59
CA ASP A 61 0.44 -3.94 9.95
C ASP A 61 0.97 -4.19 8.54
N VAL A 62 1.72 -3.24 7.97
CA VAL A 62 2.38 -3.37 6.68
C VAL A 62 3.57 -4.33 6.82
N VAL A 63 3.56 -5.41 6.03
CA VAL A 63 4.62 -6.43 6.02
C VAL A 63 5.53 -6.31 4.81
N GLU A 64 5.01 -5.78 3.70
CA GLU A 64 5.77 -5.66 2.47
C GLU A 64 5.30 -4.47 1.64
N VAL A 65 6.24 -3.77 1.01
CA VAL A 65 5.98 -2.70 0.06
C VAL A 65 6.96 -2.86 -1.11
N GLY A 66 6.44 -2.94 -2.33
CA GLY A 66 7.26 -3.20 -3.50
C GLY A 66 6.72 -2.62 -4.80
N ALA A 67 7.60 -2.51 -5.78
CA ALA A 67 7.22 -2.14 -7.14
C ALA A 67 6.48 -3.29 -7.83
N MET A 68 5.59 -2.96 -8.76
CA MET A 68 4.86 -3.92 -9.59
C MET A 68 5.17 -3.71 -11.08
N PRO A 69 4.89 -4.71 -11.94
CA PRO A 69 4.88 -4.50 -13.38
C PRO A 69 4.03 -3.29 -13.76
N CYS A 70 4.53 -2.48 -14.70
CA CYS A 70 3.77 -1.34 -15.21
C CYS A 70 2.59 -1.84 -16.03
N LEU A 71 1.45 -1.16 -15.91
CA LEU A 71 0.27 -1.44 -16.73
C LEU A 71 0.37 -0.63 -18.02
N THR A 72 0.17 -1.29 -19.15
CA THR A 72 0.03 -0.61 -20.45
C THR A 72 -1.44 -0.69 -20.84
N ARG A 73 -2.09 0.46 -20.97
CA ARG A 73 -3.48 0.52 -21.44
C ARG A 73 -3.51 0.43 -22.97
N ASP A 74 -4.67 0.09 -23.53
CA ASP A 74 -4.87 -0.06 -24.98
C ASP A 74 -4.49 1.18 -25.80
N ASN A 75 -4.54 2.36 -25.18
CA ASN A 75 -4.14 3.63 -25.80
C ASN A 75 -2.62 3.90 -25.74
N GLY A 76 -1.82 2.98 -25.20
CA GLY A 76 -0.38 3.13 -25.02
C GLY A 76 0.04 3.87 -23.75
N ASP A 77 -0.90 4.30 -22.89
CA ASP A 77 -0.56 4.95 -21.64
C ASP A 77 0.06 3.95 -20.66
N ILE A 78 1.25 4.29 -20.16
CA ILE A 78 1.95 3.52 -19.13
C ILE A 78 1.53 4.03 -17.75
N ARG A 79 1.12 3.11 -16.88
CA ARG A 79 0.91 3.37 -15.45
C ARG A 79 1.94 2.64 -14.61
N TYR A 80 2.62 3.40 -13.78
CA TYR A 80 3.59 2.90 -12.81
C TYR A 80 2.83 2.39 -11.60
N CYS A 81 3.22 1.22 -11.10
CA CYS A 81 2.46 0.50 -10.08
C CYS A 81 3.36 0.09 -8.90
N PHE A 82 2.77 0.06 -7.72
CA PHE A 82 3.38 -0.48 -6.51
C PHE A 82 2.30 -1.12 -5.63
N PHE A 83 2.72 -1.90 -4.64
CA PHE A 83 1.81 -2.53 -3.70
C PHE A 83 2.20 -2.28 -2.25
N ILE A 84 1.21 -2.47 -1.38
CA ILE A 84 1.36 -2.50 0.08
C ILE A 84 0.61 -3.73 0.58
N SER A 85 1.33 -4.72 1.11
CA SER A 85 0.72 -5.90 1.72
C SER A 85 0.70 -5.77 3.24
N THR A 86 -0.39 -6.23 3.84
CA THR A 86 -0.60 -6.23 5.29
C THR A 86 -0.51 -7.65 5.85
N ARG A 87 -0.23 -7.77 7.16
CA ARG A 87 -0.21 -9.03 7.90
C ARG A 87 -1.55 -9.78 7.91
N HIS A 88 -2.63 -9.11 7.50
CA HIS A 88 -3.98 -9.67 7.43
C HIS A 88 -4.34 -10.19 6.03
N GLY A 89 -3.40 -10.18 5.09
CA GLY A 89 -3.60 -10.65 3.72
C GLY A 89 -4.21 -9.57 2.79
N LEU A 90 -4.63 -8.42 3.33
CA LEU A 90 -5.08 -7.30 2.51
C LEU A 90 -3.88 -6.71 1.77
N ARG A 91 -4.01 -6.58 0.44
CA ARG A 91 -3.02 -5.97 -0.45
C ARG A 91 -3.65 -4.80 -1.18
N TYR A 92 -3.06 -3.62 -0.98
CA TYR A 92 -3.37 -2.45 -1.79
C TYR A 92 -2.48 -2.45 -3.02
N GLU A 93 -3.07 -2.43 -4.20
CA GLU A 93 -2.35 -2.16 -5.44
C GLU A 93 -2.65 -0.73 -5.87
N CYS A 94 -1.58 0.03 -6.11
CA CYS A 94 -1.63 1.46 -6.36
C CYS A 94 -0.98 1.76 -7.72
N SER A 95 -1.59 2.64 -8.50
CA SER A 95 -1.05 3.07 -9.79
C SER A 95 -1.16 4.58 -10.03
N SER A 96 -0.22 5.09 -10.81
CA SER A 96 -0.20 6.47 -11.28
C SER A 96 0.44 6.59 -12.66
N ALA A 97 0.06 7.62 -13.42
CA ALA A 97 0.75 8.01 -14.64
C ALA A 97 2.13 8.66 -14.37
N SER A 98 2.39 9.09 -13.12
CA SER A 98 3.66 9.73 -12.74
C SER A 98 4.59 8.75 -12.02
N LYS A 99 5.70 8.39 -12.68
CA LYS A 99 6.75 7.56 -12.07
C LYS A 99 7.30 8.19 -10.79
N ILE A 100 7.53 9.51 -10.82
CA ILE A 100 8.08 10.26 -9.67
C ILE A 100 7.14 10.16 -8.47
N GLN A 101 5.83 10.18 -8.69
CA GLN A 101 4.85 10.00 -7.62
C GLN A 101 4.97 8.60 -7.00
N VAL A 102 5.02 7.54 -7.82
CA VAL A 102 5.18 6.16 -7.35
C VAL A 102 6.50 5.95 -6.60
N ASP A 103 7.61 6.46 -7.15
CA ASP A 103 8.92 6.37 -6.52
C ASP A 103 8.93 7.08 -5.15
N SER A 104 8.26 8.24 -5.06
CA SER A 104 8.12 8.98 -3.79
C SER A 104 7.30 8.21 -2.75
N TRP A 105 6.24 7.51 -3.20
CA TRP A 105 5.45 6.66 -2.32
C TRP A 105 6.24 5.47 -1.79
N LEU A 106 6.93 4.76 -2.68
CA LEU A 106 7.81 3.63 -2.34
C LEU A 106 8.87 4.05 -1.32
N ALA A 107 9.63 5.11 -1.61
CA ALA A 107 10.68 5.59 -0.72
C ALA A 107 10.14 5.97 0.66
N SER A 108 8.99 6.65 0.72
CA SER A 108 8.40 7.07 1.99
C SER A 108 7.94 5.87 2.83
N LEU A 109 7.26 4.90 2.22
CA LEU A 109 6.74 3.72 2.92
C LEU A 109 7.86 2.79 3.39
N GLN A 110 8.89 2.58 2.57
CA GLN A 110 10.06 1.76 2.92
C GLN A 110 10.93 2.40 4.01
N ASN A 111 11.06 3.73 4.01
CA ASN A 111 11.76 4.41 5.10
C ASN A 111 11.03 4.24 6.45
N HIS A 112 9.69 4.21 6.43
CA HIS A 112 8.91 3.96 7.65
C HIS A 112 9.02 2.52 8.16
N SER A 113 9.09 1.52 7.28
CA SER A 113 9.30 0.12 7.71
C SER A 113 10.65 -0.07 8.40
N VAL A 114 11.70 0.59 7.90
CA VAL A 114 13.06 0.56 8.52
C VAL A 114 13.09 1.28 9.86
N LEU A 115 12.34 2.37 10.02
CA LEU A 115 12.26 3.07 11.31
C LEU A 115 11.55 2.26 12.39
N GLN A 116 10.53 1.46 12.02
CA GLN A 116 9.84 0.60 12.98
C GLN A 116 10.67 -0.60 13.43
N SER A 117 11.48 -1.20 12.54
CA SER A 117 12.41 -2.27 12.93
C SER A 117 13.49 -1.81 13.91
N ASN A 118 13.89 -0.55 13.83
CA ASN A 118 14.96 0.01 14.68
C ASN A 118 14.47 0.44 16.07
N CYS A 119 13.17 0.66 16.26
CA CYS A 119 12.59 0.98 17.57
C CYS A 119 12.26 -0.27 18.42
N THR A 120 12.48 -1.49 17.91
CA THR A 120 12.15 -2.74 18.62
C THR A 120 13.32 -3.38 19.36
N THR A 121 14.45 -2.70 19.57
CA THR A 121 15.48 -3.21 20.49
C THR A 121 14.97 -3.15 21.92
N PRO A 122 14.87 -4.28 22.65
CA PRO A 122 14.49 -4.27 24.06
C PRO A 122 15.59 -3.58 24.86
N ASP A 123 15.20 -2.65 25.75
CA ASP A 123 16.07 -2.18 26.82
C ASP A 123 16.65 -3.40 27.55
N GLU A 124 17.97 -3.59 27.44
CA GLU A 124 18.72 -4.52 28.26
C GLU A 124 18.61 -4.07 29.72
N LEU A 125 17.63 -4.66 30.40
CA LEU A 125 17.51 -4.64 31.86
C LEU A 125 18.72 -5.38 32.45
N THR A 126 19.85 -4.70 32.61
CA THR A 126 20.90 -5.17 33.52
C THR A 126 20.58 -4.71 34.93
N LYS A 127 19.87 -5.59 35.64
CA LYS A 127 19.73 -5.56 37.10
C LYS A 127 20.59 -6.67 37.67
N THR A 128 21.77 -6.38 38.20
CA THR A 128 22.19 -6.76 39.57
C THR A 128 23.46 -6.03 39.97
#